data_AF-A0AA41AYQ0-F1
#
_entry.id   AF-A0AA41AYQ0-F1
#
_cell.length_a   1.000
_cell.length_b   1.000
_cell.length_c   1.000
_cell.angle_alpha   90.00
_cell.angle_beta   90.00
_cell.angle_gamma   90.00
#
_symmetry.space_group_name_H-M   'P 1'
#
loop_
_entity.id
_entity.type
_entity.pdbx_description
1 polymer ?
#
loop_
_entity_poly.entity_id
_entity_poly.type
_entity_poly.pdbx_seq_one_letter_code
_entity_poly.pdbx_strand_id
1 'polypeptide(L)'
;LAIAFVMIWIAYKPQVRTSATEQTEQAGVALAPSPSATPETLPSSAESAPLEQPQVQQPPGTQEPEKDKGDGDGGDKGGGGEAKKPAKPAAKPVVPAQNILLRNTTSHMCAELPGREKGELDGPVQQAVCDDTDGDNQIWNLEVKYAKAGPGGTDLFQIRNIKDQYCMDLPYHGAVAVGTPVTEFKCDSTSATDNQFWWVDKQESGAYWIRNFSSNQKCLGVEGANGGALFSKMVLDNCSNVDDQEWEIIHPKKG
;
A
#
# COMPACT_ATOMS: atom_id res chain seq x y z
N LEU A 1 -53.41 22.77 34.37
CA LEU A 1 -52.32 22.00 35.01
C LEU A 1 -51.74 21.11 33.91
N ALA A 2 -50.51 21.24 33.42
CA ALA A 2 -49.36 22.04 33.78
C ALA A 2 -48.48 22.16 32.53
N ILE A 3 -48.07 23.37 32.17
CA ILE A 3 -46.93 23.63 31.28
C ILE A 3 -45.77 23.97 32.23
N ALA A 4 -44.84 23.05 32.44
CA ALA A 4 -43.53 23.30 33.03
C ALA A 4 -42.67 22.02 32.95
N PHE A 5 -41.34 22.18 32.88
CA PHE A 5 -40.28 21.15 32.90
C PHE A 5 -39.75 20.67 31.54
N VAL A 6 -39.46 21.63 30.65
CA VAL A 6 -38.20 21.60 29.89
C VAL A 6 -37.26 22.57 30.61
N MET A 7 -35.95 22.28 30.61
CA MET A 7 -34.82 22.98 31.27
C MET A 7 -34.36 22.31 32.56
N ILE A 8 -33.34 21.45 32.46
CA ILE A 8 -32.16 21.27 33.34
C ILE A 8 -31.58 19.90 32.97
N TRP A 9 -30.73 19.79 31.94
CA TRP A 9 -29.82 18.62 31.77
C TRP A 9 -28.64 18.96 30.82
N ILE A 10 -28.15 20.21 30.87
CA ILE A 10 -26.88 20.61 30.22
C ILE A 10 -26.08 21.49 31.18
N ALA A 11 -25.56 20.94 32.28
CA ALA A 11 -24.61 21.66 33.13
C ALA A 11 -23.76 20.77 34.06
N TYR A 12 -23.48 19.50 33.70
CA TYR A 12 -22.57 18.68 34.49
C TYR A 12 -21.42 18.18 33.63
N LYS A 13 -20.37 19.01 33.53
CA LYS A 13 -19.05 18.58 33.06
C LYS A 13 -18.19 18.28 34.30
N PRO A 14 -17.83 17.02 34.59
CA PRO A 14 -16.89 16.75 35.66
C PRO A 14 -15.51 17.32 35.30
N GLN A 15 -14.98 18.19 36.16
CA GLN A 15 -13.60 18.66 36.07
C GLN A 15 -12.69 17.55 36.59
N VAL A 16 -12.11 16.76 35.70
CA VAL A 16 -11.00 15.86 36.04
C VAL A 16 -9.74 16.68 36.22
N ARG A 17 -9.30 16.83 37.48
CA ARG A 17 -7.96 17.32 37.80
C ARG A 17 -7.07 16.10 38.00
N THR A 18 -6.05 15.98 37.15
CA THR A 18 -4.95 15.03 37.37
C THR A 18 -4.02 15.62 38.42
N SER A 19 -3.78 14.87 39.50
CA SER A 19 -2.72 15.14 40.46
C SER A 19 -1.54 14.25 40.11
N ALA A 20 -0.65 14.73 39.25
CA ALA A 20 0.64 14.10 39.04
C ALA A 20 1.63 14.66 40.06
N THR A 21 2.02 13.84 41.04
CA THR A 21 3.12 14.15 41.95
C THR A 21 4.34 13.41 41.41
N GLU A 22 5.39 14.15 41.03
CA GLU A 22 6.68 13.53 40.70
C GLU A 22 7.28 12.91 41.97
N GLN A 23 7.51 11.60 41.92
CA GLN A 23 8.29 10.91 42.94
C GLN A 23 9.76 11.15 42.63
N THR A 24 10.36 12.10 43.34
CA THR A 24 11.81 12.27 43.35
C THR A 24 12.41 11.14 44.18
N GLU A 25 13.05 10.17 43.51
CA GLU A 25 13.88 9.18 44.19
C GLU A 25 15.10 9.90 44.79
N GLN A 26 15.12 9.90 46.12
CA GLN A 26 16.18 10.45 46.93
C GLN A 26 17.28 9.38 47.10
N ALA A 27 18.27 9.41 46.21
CA ALA A 27 19.51 8.65 46.38
C ALA A 27 20.69 9.60 46.68
N GLY A 28 20.88 9.92 47.95
CA GLY A 28 22.20 10.22 48.52
C GLY A 28 22.60 9.02 49.39
N VAL A 29 23.84 8.56 49.49
CA VAL A 29 25.07 9.33 49.69
C VAL A 29 26.31 8.44 49.40
N ALA A 30 27.30 9.04 48.74
CA ALA A 30 28.75 8.86 48.79
C ALA A 30 29.41 7.49 48.51
N LEU A 31 30.23 7.45 47.44
CA LEU A 31 31.70 7.38 47.55
C LEU A 31 32.34 8.22 46.40
N ALA A 32 33.45 8.90 46.70
CA ALA A 32 34.12 9.92 45.88
C ALA A 32 35.18 9.31 44.89
N PRO A 33 36.03 10.10 44.19
CA PRO A 33 35.93 10.43 42.77
C PRO A 33 37.03 9.80 41.89
N SER A 34 36.87 9.87 40.56
CA SER A 34 38.01 9.80 39.63
C SER A 34 37.82 10.77 38.46
N PRO A 35 38.85 11.57 38.08
CA PRO A 35 38.74 12.64 37.11
C PRO A 35 39.08 12.19 35.69
N SER A 36 38.69 13.02 34.71
CA SER A 36 38.89 12.97 33.24
C SER A 36 37.57 12.65 32.54
N ALA A 37 37.00 13.50 31.67
CA ALA A 37 37.63 14.44 30.76
C ALA A 37 36.82 15.74 30.60
N THR A 38 37.56 16.76 30.20
CA THR A 38 37.21 18.12 29.82
C THR A 38 36.04 18.20 28.82
N PRO A 39 35.07 19.11 28.97
CA PRO A 39 34.18 19.49 27.88
C PRO A 39 34.86 20.53 26.99
N GLU A 40 35.11 20.19 25.73
CA GLU A 40 35.46 21.17 24.69
C GLU A 40 34.27 22.10 24.43
N THR A 41 34.59 23.38 24.31
CA THR A 41 33.66 24.48 24.06
C THR A 41 33.75 24.91 22.60
N LEU A 42 32.59 24.86 21.91
CA LEU A 42 32.08 25.83 20.90
C LEU A 42 32.86 26.03 19.57
N PRO A 43 32.22 26.38 18.42
CA PRO A 43 31.24 27.47 18.38
C PRO A 43 30.00 27.33 17.47
N SER A 44 29.11 28.27 17.79
CA SER A 44 27.94 28.75 17.06
C SER A 44 28.28 29.38 15.71
N SER A 45 27.29 29.32 14.80
CA SER A 45 26.97 30.26 13.72
C SER A 45 27.42 29.92 12.28
N ALA A 46 26.42 29.61 11.44
CA ALA A 46 26.26 30.08 10.05
C ALA A 46 24.83 29.70 9.61
N GLU A 47 23.89 30.65 9.67
CA GLU A 47 23.49 31.54 8.57
C GLU A 47 22.57 30.85 7.55
N SER A 48 21.31 31.30 7.54
CA SER A 48 20.28 30.93 6.58
C SER A 48 20.55 31.57 5.22
N ALA A 49 20.41 30.81 4.13
CA ALA A 49 20.31 31.33 2.77
C ALA A 49 19.04 30.81 2.10
N PRO A 50 18.15 31.67 1.56
CA PRO A 50 16.93 31.24 0.87
C PRO A 50 17.06 31.14 -0.66
N LEU A 51 16.15 30.31 -1.22
CA LEU A 51 15.57 30.32 -2.57
C LEU A 51 16.34 29.66 -3.72
N GLU A 52 15.71 28.68 -4.37
CA GLU A 52 15.17 28.90 -5.72
C GLU A 52 14.08 27.88 -6.09
N GLN A 53 12.90 28.39 -6.46
CA GLN A 53 11.78 27.65 -7.03
C GLN A 53 11.96 27.57 -8.55
N PRO A 54 11.92 26.39 -9.18
CA PRO A 54 11.79 26.30 -10.62
C PRO A 54 10.38 26.74 -11.06
N GLN A 55 10.37 27.71 -11.97
CA GLN A 55 9.17 28.35 -12.49
C GLN A 55 8.28 27.38 -13.29
N VAL A 56 6.97 27.52 -13.06
CA VAL A 56 5.90 26.87 -13.82
C VAL A 56 5.98 27.33 -15.28
N GLN A 57 6.26 26.41 -16.20
CA GLN A 57 6.07 26.65 -17.63
C GLN A 57 4.58 26.47 -17.95
N GLN A 58 3.94 27.54 -18.44
CA GLN A 58 2.61 27.50 -19.02
C GLN A 58 2.64 26.72 -20.36
N PRO A 59 1.62 25.91 -20.68
CA PRO A 59 1.47 25.34 -22.02
C PRO A 59 1.02 26.45 -23.01
N PRO A 60 1.58 26.52 -24.23
CA PRO A 60 1.06 27.40 -25.25
C PRO A 60 -0.28 26.88 -25.77
N GLY A 61 -1.12 27.84 -26.14
CA GLY A 61 -2.55 27.68 -26.36
C GLY A 61 -2.97 26.93 -27.62
N THR A 62 -4.22 26.50 -27.52
CA THR A 62 -5.20 26.16 -28.54
C THR A 62 -4.98 26.79 -29.92
N GLN A 63 -4.97 25.94 -30.96
CA GLN A 63 -5.40 26.29 -32.33
C GLN A 63 -6.16 25.10 -32.95
N GLU A 64 -7.49 25.18 -32.94
CA GLU A 64 -8.34 24.83 -34.10
C GLU A 64 -8.57 26.14 -34.87
N PRO A 65 -8.70 26.18 -36.21
CA PRO A 65 -9.73 25.45 -36.98
C PRO A 65 -9.14 24.89 -38.33
N GLU A 66 -9.80 24.16 -39.23
CA GLU A 66 -11.06 24.43 -39.92
C GLU A 66 -11.67 23.16 -40.51
N LYS A 67 -13.00 23.22 -40.63
CA LYS A 67 -13.86 22.32 -41.40
C LYS A 67 -13.60 22.54 -42.88
N ASP A 68 -13.37 21.46 -43.63
CA ASP A 68 -13.66 21.47 -45.06
C ASP A 68 -14.79 20.49 -45.37
N LYS A 69 -15.80 21.03 -46.06
CA LYS A 69 -16.97 20.30 -46.57
C LYS A 69 -16.66 19.96 -48.02
N GLY A 70 -16.39 18.69 -48.28
CA GLY A 70 -16.40 18.13 -49.64
C GLY A 70 -17.50 17.09 -49.76
N ASP A 71 -18.64 17.52 -50.30
CA ASP A 71 -19.73 16.65 -50.76
C ASP A 71 -19.31 16.06 -52.11
N GLY A 72 -19.53 14.76 -52.32
CA GLY A 72 -19.08 14.05 -53.53
C GLY A 72 -19.60 12.62 -53.59
N ASP A 73 -20.83 12.50 -54.09
CA ASP A 73 -21.55 11.29 -54.48
C ASP A 73 -20.79 10.43 -55.52
N GLY A 74 -21.02 9.10 -55.48
CA GLY A 74 -20.56 8.17 -56.50
C GLY A 74 -20.21 6.79 -55.95
N GLY A 75 -21.19 5.89 -55.93
CA GLY A 75 -21.03 4.52 -55.44
C GLY A 75 -20.23 3.58 -56.35
N ASP A 76 -19.85 2.42 -55.81
CA ASP A 76 -20.11 1.12 -56.44
C ASP A 76 -19.99 0.00 -55.40
N LYS A 77 -20.54 -1.15 -55.77
CA LYS A 77 -20.71 -2.38 -55.00
C LYS A 77 -19.37 -3.11 -54.87
N GLY A 78 -19.15 -3.76 -53.73
CA GLY A 78 -18.01 -4.66 -53.59
C GLY A 78 -18.05 -5.43 -52.28
N GLY A 79 -18.85 -6.49 -52.24
CA GLY A 79 -18.83 -7.45 -51.13
C GLY A 79 -17.47 -8.15 -51.07
N GLY A 80 -16.74 -7.92 -49.99
CA GLY A 80 -15.57 -8.68 -49.60
C GLY A 80 -15.72 -9.03 -48.12
N GLY A 81 -16.27 -10.20 -47.84
CA GLY A 81 -16.36 -10.71 -46.48
C GLY A 81 -14.97 -10.99 -45.94
N GLU A 82 -14.41 -10.03 -45.22
CA GLU A 82 -13.29 -10.30 -44.33
C GLU A 82 -13.77 -11.29 -43.26
N ALA A 83 -13.24 -12.52 -43.37
CA ALA A 83 -13.37 -13.51 -42.34
C ALA A 83 -12.89 -12.90 -41.01
N LYS A 84 -13.84 -12.64 -40.10
CA LYS A 84 -13.55 -12.21 -38.74
C LYS A 84 -12.55 -13.21 -38.14
N LYS A 85 -11.32 -12.73 -37.91
CA LYS A 85 -10.32 -13.44 -37.10
C LYS A 85 -11.01 -13.87 -35.81
N PRO A 86 -10.95 -15.16 -35.42
CA PRO A 86 -11.62 -15.61 -34.19
C PRO A 86 -11.09 -14.77 -33.02
N ALA A 87 -12.02 -14.14 -32.31
CA ALA A 87 -11.70 -13.37 -31.11
C ALA A 87 -10.94 -14.28 -30.15
N LYS A 88 -9.74 -13.88 -29.77
CA LYS A 88 -8.97 -14.58 -28.73
C LYS A 88 -9.84 -14.64 -27.48
N PRO A 89 -9.99 -15.80 -26.81
CA PRO A 89 -10.78 -15.90 -25.59
C PRO A 89 -10.35 -14.80 -24.62
N ALA A 90 -11.32 -14.08 -24.05
CA ALA A 90 -11.04 -13.10 -23.01
C ALA A 90 -10.26 -13.81 -21.90
N ALA A 91 -9.10 -13.25 -21.54
CA ALA A 91 -8.29 -13.79 -20.46
C ALA A 91 -9.13 -13.81 -19.18
N LYS A 92 -9.06 -14.90 -18.42
CA LYS A 92 -9.71 -14.97 -17.11
C LYS A 92 -9.16 -13.86 -16.20
N PRO A 93 -10.01 -13.19 -15.39
CA PRO A 93 -9.53 -12.27 -14.37
C PRO A 93 -8.52 -12.93 -13.43
N VAL A 94 -7.51 -12.18 -13.01
CA VAL A 94 -6.49 -12.63 -12.04
C VAL A 94 -6.93 -12.41 -10.57
N VAL A 95 -8.00 -11.64 -10.37
CA VAL A 95 -8.65 -11.37 -9.09
C VAL A 95 -10.16 -11.59 -9.27
N PRO A 96 -10.88 -12.21 -8.31
CA PRO A 96 -10.38 -12.82 -7.09
C PRO A 96 -9.48 -14.04 -7.37
N ALA A 97 -8.61 -14.37 -6.43
CA ALA A 97 -7.75 -15.55 -6.48
C ALA A 97 -7.64 -16.17 -5.08
N GLN A 98 -7.45 -17.48 -5.02
CA GLN A 98 -7.30 -18.22 -3.77
C GLN A 98 -6.11 -19.15 -3.84
N ASN A 99 -5.49 -19.37 -2.69
CA ASN A 99 -4.31 -20.22 -2.53
C ASN A 99 -3.22 -19.82 -3.54
N ILE A 100 -2.80 -18.55 -3.52
CA ILE A 100 -1.76 -18.05 -4.43
C ILE A 100 -0.48 -17.72 -3.70
N LEU A 101 0.63 -17.81 -4.43
CA LEU A 101 1.89 -17.18 -4.09
C LEU A 101 1.95 -15.80 -4.76
N LEU A 102 2.46 -14.81 -4.02
CA LEU A 102 2.86 -13.51 -4.57
C LEU A 102 4.37 -13.54 -4.74
N ARG A 103 4.84 -13.80 -5.97
CA ARG A 103 6.27 -13.86 -6.27
C ARG A 103 6.75 -12.54 -6.84
N ASN A 104 7.78 -11.97 -6.23
CA ASN A 104 8.45 -10.79 -6.74
C ASN A 104 9.22 -11.14 -8.02
N THR A 105 9.08 -10.32 -9.06
CA THR A 105 9.72 -10.58 -10.36
C THR A 105 11.24 -10.35 -10.33
N THR A 106 11.73 -9.49 -9.42
CA THR A 106 13.14 -9.10 -9.33
C THR A 106 13.93 -10.05 -8.43
N SER A 107 13.41 -10.35 -7.24
CA SER A 107 14.09 -11.26 -6.29
C SER A 107 13.75 -12.75 -6.51
N HIS A 108 12.67 -13.05 -7.24
CA HIS A 108 12.09 -14.38 -7.39
C HIS A 108 11.65 -15.05 -6.08
N MET A 109 11.58 -14.27 -5.00
CA MET A 109 11.08 -14.69 -3.69
C MET A 109 9.59 -14.40 -3.55
N CYS A 110 8.95 -15.05 -2.59
CA CYS A 110 7.53 -14.94 -2.32
C CYS A 110 7.26 -14.18 -1.03
N ALA A 111 6.16 -13.43 -0.99
CA ALA A 111 5.67 -12.82 0.23
C ALA A 111 5.30 -13.90 1.26
N GLU A 112 5.82 -13.76 2.47
CA GLU A 112 5.73 -14.68 3.58
C GLU A 112 5.55 -13.94 4.91
N LEU A 113 5.31 -14.72 5.96
CA LEU A 113 5.39 -14.26 7.34
C LEU A 113 6.65 -14.82 7.99
N PRO A 114 7.21 -14.18 9.02
CA PRO A 114 8.37 -14.70 9.73
C PRO A 114 8.18 -16.14 10.24
N GLY A 115 9.08 -17.04 9.84
CA GLY A 115 8.99 -18.46 10.18
C GLY A 115 8.07 -19.21 9.21
N ARG A 116 7.53 -20.37 9.64
CA ARG A 116 6.63 -21.20 8.81
C ARG A 116 5.22 -21.33 9.36
N GLU A 117 5.03 -20.90 10.59
CA GLU A 117 3.76 -21.00 11.30
C GLU A 117 2.93 -19.73 11.09
N LYS A 118 1.83 -19.62 11.83
CA LYS A 118 1.04 -18.38 11.92
C LYS A 118 1.95 -17.20 12.27
N GLY A 119 1.68 -16.05 11.67
CA GLY A 119 2.30 -14.80 12.05
C GLY A 119 1.81 -14.30 13.41
N GLU A 120 2.13 -13.04 13.68
CA GLU A 120 1.70 -12.32 14.86
C GLU A 120 0.93 -11.08 14.42
N LEU A 121 -0.04 -10.64 15.22
CA LEU A 121 -0.75 -9.39 14.96
C LEU A 121 0.27 -8.22 14.94
N ASP A 122 0.18 -7.37 13.92
CA ASP A 122 1.14 -6.31 13.60
C ASP A 122 2.56 -6.81 13.25
N GLY A 123 2.73 -8.12 13.04
CA GLY A 123 3.95 -8.72 12.54
C GLY A 123 4.25 -8.30 11.10
N PRO A 124 5.52 -8.29 10.67
CA PRO A 124 5.88 -7.87 9.33
C PRO A 124 5.46 -8.92 8.30
N VAL A 125 5.13 -8.46 7.09
CA VAL A 125 5.23 -9.30 5.90
C VAL A 125 6.65 -9.17 5.36
N GLN A 126 7.29 -10.30 5.07
CA GLN A 126 8.66 -10.37 4.56
C GLN A 126 8.76 -11.32 3.37
N GLN A 127 9.91 -11.39 2.70
CA GLN A 127 10.06 -12.27 1.54
C GLN A 127 10.99 -13.43 1.85
N ALA A 128 10.72 -14.59 1.26
CA ALA A 128 11.65 -15.70 1.25
C ALA A 128 11.55 -16.59 0.01
N VAL A 129 12.39 -17.62 -0.02
CA VAL A 129 12.34 -18.65 -1.05
C VAL A 129 10.93 -19.21 -1.12
N CYS A 130 10.34 -19.16 -2.31
CA CYS A 130 8.99 -19.63 -2.56
C CYS A 130 8.82 -21.12 -2.20
N ASP A 131 7.85 -21.42 -1.34
CA ASP A 131 7.35 -22.76 -1.06
C ASP A 131 5.93 -22.90 -1.64
N ASP A 132 5.75 -23.81 -2.60
CA ASP A 132 4.45 -24.04 -3.27
C ASP A 132 3.59 -25.11 -2.59
N THR A 133 3.87 -25.41 -1.31
CA THR A 133 3.08 -26.31 -0.46
C THR A 133 2.28 -25.55 0.59
N ASP A 134 1.34 -26.22 1.25
CA ASP A 134 0.61 -25.70 2.41
C ASP A 134 1.41 -25.78 3.73
N GLY A 135 2.64 -26.28 3.67
CA GLY A 135 3.54 -26.39 4.81
C GLY A 135 4.05 -25.03 5.31
N ASP A 136 4.08 -24.01 4.45
CA ASP A 136 4.56 -22.67 4.78
C ASP A 136 3.41 -21.66 4.94
N ASN A 137 3.73 -20.44 5.36
CA ASN A 137 2.79 -19.33 5.55
C ASN A 137 2.77 -18.35 4.37
N GLN A 138 3.28 -18.78 3.20
CA GLN A 138 3.45 -17.92 2.02
C GLN A 138 2.21 -17.85 1.11
N ILE A 139 1.11 -18.48 1.53
CA ILE A 139 -0.08 -18.65 0.70
C ILE A 139 -1.15 -17.63 1.08
N TRP A 140 -1.67 -16.92 0.07
CA TRP A 140 -2.58 -15.79 0.23
C TRP A 140 -3.86 -15.97 -0.58
N ASN A 141 -4.92 -15.27 -0.17
CA ASN A 141 -6.15 -15.08 -0.93
C ASN A 141 -6.32 -13.60 -1.31
N LEU A 142 -6.70 -13.34 -2.56
CA LEU A 142 -7.11 -12.03 -3.04
C LEU A 142 -8.64 -11.93 -2.97
N GLU A 143 -9.14 -11.44 -1.83
CA GLU A 143 -10.56 -11.42 -1.49
C GLU A 143 -11.20 -10.09 -1.90
N VAL A 144 -11.98 -10.10 -2.99
CA VAL A 144 -12.71 -8.90 -3.43
C VAL A 144 -13.77 -8.51 -2.40
N LYS A 145 -13.68 -7.27 -1.90
CA LYS A 145 -14.67 -6.69 -0.98
C LYS A 145 -15.53 -5.62 -1.65
N TYR A 146 -14.97 -4.88 -2.61
CA TYR A 146 -15.69 -3.87 -3.37
C TYR A 146 -15.42 -4.01 -4.86
N ALA A 147 -16.41 -4.54 -5.58
CA ALA A 147 -16.30 -4.73 -7.02
C ALA A 147 -16.34 -3.39 -7.76
N LYS A 148 -15.46 -3.21 -8.75
CA LYS A 148 -15.37 -2.02 -9.62
C LYS A 148 -15.21 -0.67 -8.90
N ALA A 149 -14.71 -0.68 -7.67
CA ALA A 149 -14.51 0.53 -6.86
C ALA A 149 -13.11 1.15 -7.04
N GLY A 150 -12.17 0.42 -7.66
CA GLY A 150 -10.82 0.89 -7.93
C GLY A 150 -10.68 1.66 -9.26
N PRO A 151 -9.50 2.25 -9.52
CA PRO A 151 -9.23 2.96 -10.76
C PRO A 151 -9.48 2.09 -12.00
N GLY A 152 -10.10 2.68 -13.03
CA GLY A 152 -10.45 1.94 -14.24
C GLY A 152 -11.56 0.89 -14.05
N GLY A 153 -12.28 0.93 -12.91
CA GLY A 153 -13.30 -0.06 -12.58
C GLY A 153 -12.70 -1.41 -12.16
N THR A 154 -11.49 -1.41 -11.62
CA THR A 154 -10.87 -2.60 -11.01
C THR A 154 -11.54 -2.93 -9.67
N ASP A 155 -11.44 -4.19 -9.27
CA ASP A 155 -11.92 -4.64 -7.97
C ASP A 155 -10.94 -4.24 -6.88
N LEU A 156 -11.47 -3.79 -5.74
CA LEU A 156 -10.69 -3.63 -4.51
C LEU A 156 -10.79 -4.92 -3.69
N PHE A 157 -9.63 -5.45 -3.32
CA PHE A 157 -9.50 -6.68 -2.57
C PHE A 157 -8.62 -6.51 -1.33
N GLN A 158 -8.82 -7.39 -0.37
CA GLN A 158 -7.89 -7.64 0.72
C GLN A 158 -6.97 -8.80 0.35
N ILE A 159 -5.75 -8.79 0.88
CA ILE A 159 -4.78 -9.88 0.72
C ILE A 159 -4.74 -10.62 2.05
N ARG A 160 -5.44 -11.77 2.15
CA ARG A 160 -5.54 -12.53 3.40
C ARG A 160 -4.56 -13.69 3.41
N ASN A 161 -3.77 -13.83 4.46
CA ASN A 161 -2.94 -15.00 4.69
C ASN A 161 -3.82 -16.21 5.05
N ILE A 162 -3.60 -17.37 4.44
CA ILE A 162 -4.46 -18.53 4.71
C ILE A 162 -4.16 -19.20 6.06
N LYS A 163 -2.96 -19.02 6.62
CA LYS A 163 -2.51 -19.75 7.82
C LYS A 163 -3.05 -19.12 9.11
N ASP A 164 -3.00 -17.80 9.23
CA ASP A 164 -3.50 -17.09 10.42
C ASP A 164 -4.79 -16.28 10.19
N GLN A 165 -5.21 -16.10 8.94
CA GLN A 165 -6.41 -15.36 8.53
C GLN A 165 -6.31 -13.83 8.71
N TYR A 166 -5.11 -13.29 8.90
CA TYR A 166 -4.84 -11.86 8.89
C TYR A 166 -4.68 -11.31 7.48
N CYS A 167 -4.82 -9.99 7.35
CA CYS A 167 -4.75 -9.25 6.11
C CYS A 167 -3.47 -8.43 6.05
N MET A 168 -2.90 -8.36 4.84
CA MET A 168 -1.80 -7.47 4.50
C MET A 168 -2.27 -6.02 4.66
N ASP A 169 -1.72 -5.35 5.66
CA ASP A 169 -2.18 -4.06 6.17
C ASP A 169 -1.04 -3.05 6.24
N LEU A 170 -1.41 -1.78 6.22
CA LEU A 170 -0.55 -0.66 6.56
C LEU A 170 -0.99 -0.10 7.93
N PRO A 171 -0.10 0.55 8.68
CA PRO A 171 -0.48 1.14 9.95
C PRO A 171 -1.67 2.11 9.84
N TYR A 172 -2.55 2.05 10.84
CA TYR A 172 -3.78 2.86 10.94
C TYR A 172 -4.84 2.47 9.89
N HIS A 173 -5.70 3.39 9.45
CA HIS A 173 -6.81 3.12 8.50
C HIS A 173 -6.71 3.93 7.20
N GLY A 174 -5.61 4.65 7.00
CA GLY A 174 -5.50 5.70 5.99
C GLY A 174 -4.21 5.63 5.18
N ALA A 175 -4.04 6.63 4.31
CA ALA A 175 -2.82 6.77 3.53
C ALA A 175 -1.58 6.85 4.44
N VAL A 176 -0.54 6.10 4.09
CA VAL A 176 0.78 6.19 4.74
C VAL A 176 1.86 6.55 3.70
N ALA A 177 3.06 6.88 4.20
CA ALA A 177 4.18 7.30 3.37
C ALA A 177 4.89 6.11 2.71
N VAL A 178 5.62 6.39 1.63
CA VAL A 178 6.58 5.43 1.04
C VAL A 178 7.63 5.05 2.09
N GLY A 179 8.06 3.79 2.06
CA GLY A 179 8.94 3.17 3.04
C GLY A 179 8.23 2.63 4.28
N THR A 180 6.92 2.84 4.42
CA THR A 180 6.16 2.26 5.53
C THR A 180 6.12 0.73 5.38
N PRO A 181 6.52 -0.04 6.41
CA PRO A 181 6.42 -1.49 6.39
C PRO A 181 4.96 -1.95 6.26
N VAL A 182 4.76 -2.99 5.46
CA VAL A 182 3.51 -3.73 5.37
C VAL A 182 3.53 -4.80 6.46
N THR A 183 2.47 -4.85 7.24
CA THR A 183 2.30 -5.76 8.37
C THR A 183 1.05 -6.61 8.19
N GLU A 184 0.78 -7.49 9.14
CA GLU A 184 -0.47 -8.21 9.24
C GLU A 184 -1.40 -7.59 10.27
N PHE A 185 -2.68 -7.46 9.93
CA PHE A 185 -3.70 -7.08 10.90
C PHE A 185 -5.00 -7.84 10.69
N LYS A 186 -5.94 -7.67 11.62
CA LYS A 186 -7.29 -8.20 11.44
C LYS A 186 -7.90 -7.63 10.18
N CYS A 187 -8.53 -8.50 9.38
CA CYS A 187 -9.33 -8.09 8.22
C CYS A 187 -10.63 -7.39 8.66
N ASP A 188 -10.55 -6.17 9.18
CA ASP A 188 -11.64 -5.48 9.88
C ASP A 188 -12.09 -4.17 9.24
N SER A 189 -11.61 -3.87 8.02
CA SER A 189 -12.03 -2.71 7.26
C SER A 189 -13.55 -2.63 7.10
N THR A 190 -14.11 -1.47 7.42
CA THR A 190 -15.55 -1.19 7.31
C THR A 190 -15.90 -0.19 6.18
N SER A 191 -14.89 0.38 5.52
CA SER A 191 -15.02 1.36 4.43
C SER A 191 -14.09 1.01 3.28
N ALA A 192 -14.51 1.24 2.03
CA ALA A 192 -13.69 1.02 0.83
C ALA A 192 -12.43 1.91 0.75
N THR A 193 -12.31 2.92 1.62
CA THR A 193 -11.17 3.84 1.71
C THR A 193 -10.16 3.43 2.79
N ASP A 194 -10.28 2.23 3.35
CA ASP A 194 -9.33 1.69 4.32
C ASP A 194 -8.05 1.20 3.63
N ASN A 195 -6.93 1.29 4.34
CA ASN A 195 -5.60 0.97 3.85
C ASN A 195 -5.30 -0.54 3.73
N GLN A 196 -6.23 -1.42 4.11
CA GLN A 196 -6.15 -2.85 3.75
C GLN A 196 -6.63 -3.15 2.33
N PHE A 197 -7.09 -2.14 1.57
CA PHE A 197 -7.55 -2.35 0.19
C PHE A 197 -6.46 -2.15 -0.84
N TRP A 198 -6.33 -3.18 -1.68
CA TRP A 198 -5.39 -3.26 -2.78
C TRP A 198 -6.12 -3.48 -4.10
N TRP A 199 -5.45 -3.16 -5.20
CA TRP A 199 -5.90 -3.48 -6.55
C TRP A 199 -4.71 -3.85 -7.45
N VAL A 200 -4.96 -4.65 -8.48
CA VAL A 200 -3.92 -5.07 -9.44
C VAL A 200 -3.93 -4.16 -10.67
N ASP A 201 -2.74 -3.72 -11.06
CA ASP A 201 -2.50 -2.94 -12.27
C ASP A 201 -1.52 -3.71 -13.15
N LYS A 202 -2.00 -4.19 -14.30
CA LYS A 202 -1.25 -5.08 -15.17
C LYS A 202 -0.20 -4.30 -15.97
N GLN A 203 1.06 -4.75 -15.87
CA GLN A 203 2.18 -4.15 -16.57
C GLN A 203 2.41 -4.80 -17.95
N GLU A 204 3.18 -4.13 -18.81
CA GLU A 204 3.53 -4.62 -20.14
C GLU A 204 4.30 -5.95 -20.11
N SER A 205 5.08 -6.17 -19.04
CA SER A 205 5.77 -7.43 -18.74
C SER A 205 4.80 -8.63 -18.60
N GLY A 206 3.53 -8.36 -18.29
CA GLY A 206 2.52 -9.35 -17.92
C GLY A 206 2.40 -9.56 -16.41
N ALA A 207 3.35 -9.06 -15.61
CA ALA A 207 3.28 -8.99 -14.16
C ALA A 207 2.33 -7.86 -13.70
N TYR A 208 2.20 -7.70 -12.38
CA TYR A 208 1.28 -6.74 -11.78
C TYR A 208 2.01 -5.84 -10.80
N TRP A 209 1.69 -4.55 -10.87
CA TRP A 209 1.78 -3.72 -9.69
C TRP A 209 0.58 -4.05 -8.79
N ILE A 210 0.85 -4.31 -7.52
CA ILE A 210 -0.18 -4.46 -6.49
C ILE A 210 -0.22 -3.15 -5.72
N ARG A 211 -1.30 -2.38 -5.87
CA ARG A 211 -1.35 -0.98 -5.43
C ARG A 211 -2.28 -0.81 -4.25
N ASN A 212 -1.83 -0.09 -3.23
CA ASN A 212 -2.65 0.31 -2.11
C ASN A 212 -3.61 1.43 -2.52
N PHE A 213 -4.91 1.23 -2.30
CA PHE A 213 -5.93 2.18 -2.72
C PHE A 213 -5.91 3.47 -1.90
N SER A 214 -5.73 3.38 -0.59
CA SER A 214 -5.79 4.57 0.28
C SER A 214 -4.49 5.37 0.24
N SER A 215 -3.35 4.72 0.02
CA SER A 215 -2.04 5.37 0.04
C SER A 215 -1.63 5.95 -1.32
N ASN A 216 -2.52 6.72 -1.95
CA ASN A 216 -2.25 7.41 -3.22
C ASN A 216 -1.73 6.48 -4.33
N GLN A 217 -2.34 5.30 -4.47
CA GLN A 217 -2.03 4.27 -5.47
C GLN A 217 -0.57 3.78 -5.46
N LYS A 218 0.13 3.90 -4.32
CA LYS A 218 1.51 3.40 -4.16
C LYS A 218 1.54 1.87 -4.19
N CYS A 219 2.69 1.30 -4.54
CA CYS A 219 2.84 -0.11 -4.83
C CYS A 219 3.38 -0.88 -3.63
N LEU A 220 3.04 -2.16 -3.57
CA LEU A 220 3.75 -3.14 -2.77
C LEU A 220 5.15 -3.31 -3.36
N GLY A 221 6.17 -3.04 -2.55
CA GLY A 221 7.58 -3.23 -2.89
C GLY A 221 8.29 -4.04 -1.82
N VAL A 222 9.60 -4.21 -2.01
CA VAL A 222 10.47 -4.91 -1.08
C VAL A 222 11.48 -3.93 -0.51
N GLU A 223 11.76 -4.02 0.79
CA GLU A 223 12.77 -3.20 1.43
C GLU A 223 14.18 -3.55 0.92
N GLY A 224 14.87 -2.54 0.39
CA GLY A 224 16.23 -2.65 -0.12
C GLY A 224 16.31 -2.20 -1.57
N ALA A 225 17.46 -2.44 -2.22
CA ALA A 225 17.63 -2.19 -3.64
C ALA A 225 17.63 -3.53 -4.39
N ASN A 226 17.11 -3.55 -5.63
CA ASN A 226 17.11 -4.72 -6.51
C ASN A 226 16.41 -5.93 -5.89
N GLY A 227 15.27 -5.75 -5.23
CA GLY A 227 14.50 -6.86 -4.66
C GLY A 227 14.96 -7.32 -3.29
N GLY A 228 15.82 -6.57 -2.60
CA GLY A 228 16.19 -6.84 -1.21
C GLY A 228 16.93 -8.16 -0.95
N ALA A 229 17.16 -8.47 0.32
CA ALA A 229 17.77 -9.72 0.76
C ALA A 229 16.69 -10.72 1.22
N LEU A 230 17.12 -11.95 1.54
CA LEU A 230 16.27 -12.91 2.25
C LEU A 230 15.72 -12.26 3.53
N PHE A 231 14.41 -12.35 3.74
CA PHE A 231 13.67 -11.74 4.85
C PHE A 231 13.60 -10.21 4.85
N SER A 232 13.94 -9.55 3.73
CA SER A 232 13.56 -8.15 3.54
C SER A 232 12.05 -7.99 3.70
N LYS A 233 11.64 -6.90 4.36
CA LYS A 233 10.23 -6.62 4.61
C LYS A 233 9.55 -6.11 3.36
N MET A 234 8.24 -6.33 3.28
CA MET A 234 7.40 -5.64 2.31
C MET A 234 7.20 -4.21 2.79
N VAL A 235 7.22 -3.28 1.85
CA VAL A 235 7.02 -1.86 2.12
C VAL A 235 6.06 -1.26 1.11
N LEU A 236 5.44 -0.15 1.49
CA LEU A 236 4.78 0.71 0.53
C LEU A 236 5.83 1.51 -0.26
N ASP A 237 5.76 1.52 -1.58
CA ASP A 237 6.76 2.17 -2.42
C ASP A 237 6.16 2.93 -3.62
N ASN A 238 6.97 3.77 -4.25
CA ASN A 238 6.67 4.28 -5.57
C ASN A 238 6.68 3.14 -6.58
N CYS A 239 5.69 3.15 -7.46
CA CYS A 239 5.57 2.14 -8.50
C CYS A 239 6.68 2.30 -9.55
N SER A 240 7.34 1.19 -9.90
CA SER A 240 8.42 1.12 -10.90
C SER A 240 8.39 -0.22 -11.63
N ASN A 241 8.79 -0.23 -12.91
CA ASN A 241 8.97 -1.45 -13.74
C ASN A 241 10.46 -1.79 -13.93
N VAL A 242 11.34 -1.11 -13.20
CA VAL A 242 12.80 -1.30 -13.30
C VAL A 242 13.44 -1.66 -11.96
N ASP A 243 12.61 -1.89 -10.93
CA ASP A 243 13.04 -2.33 -9.60
C ASP A 243 12.12 -3.47 -9.12
N ASP A 244 11.66 -3.50 -7.88
CA ASP A 244 11.04 -4.66 -7.25
C ASP A 244 9.54 -4.51 -6.91
N GLN A 245 8.82 -3.63 -7.61
CA GLN A 245 7.38 -3.42 -7.40
C GLN A 245 6.48 -4.29 -8.29
N GLU A 246 7.05 -5.12 -9.18
CA GLU A 246 6.31 -6.04 -10.05
C GLU A 246 6.19 -7.45 -9.45
N TRP A 247 4.95 -7.97 -9.43
CA TRP A 247 4.57 -9.23 -8.80
C TRP A 247 3.88 -10.18 -9.77
N GLU A 248 4.20 -11.45 -9.66
CA GLU A 248 3.47 -12.55 -10.28
C GLU A 248 2.49 -13.16 -9.27
N ILE A 249 1.25 -13.38 -9.72
CA ILE A 249 0.22 -14.07 -8.95
C ILE A 249 0.18 -15.52 -9.43
N ILE A 250 0.75 -16.42 -8.64
CA ILE A 250 1.01 -17.80 -9.03
C ILE A 250 0.07 -18.74 -8.29
N HIS A 251 -0.61 -19.61 -9.02
CA HIS A 251 -1.33 -20.73 -8.42
C HIS A 251 -0.34 -21.89 -8.23
N PRO A 252 -0.07 -22.34 -6.98
CA PRO A 252 0.74 -23.50 -6.70
C PRO A 252 0.28 -24.72 -7.50
N LYS A 253 1.24 -25.56 -7.92
CA LYS A 253 0.94 -26.71 -8.80
C LYS A 253 0.23 -27.85 -8.07
N LYS A 254 0.18 -27.82 -6.73
CA LYS A 254 -0.50 -28.77 -5.85
C LYS A 254 -1.02 -28.00 -4.64
N GLY A 255 -2.33 -27.97 -4.46
CA GLY A 255 -3.00 -27.62 -3.21
C GLY A 255 -3.68 -28.85 -2.63
#